data_AF-A0A1A8DPG7-F1
#
_entry.id   AF-A0A1A8DPG7-F1
#
_cell.length_a   1.000
_cell.length_b   1.000
_cell.length_c   1.000
_cell.angle_alpha   90.00
_cell.angle_beta   90.00
_cell.angle_gamma   90.00
#
_symmetry.space_group_name_H-M   'P 1'
#
loop_
_entity.id
_entity.type
_entity.pdbx_description
1 polymer ?
#
loop_
_entity_poly.entity_id
_entity_poly.type
_entity_poly.pdbx_seq_one_letter_code
_entity_poly.pdbx_strand_id
1 'polypeptide(L)' 'HLCLKGNQIKRVAGLENTKHLHVLDLSVNHITRLSGLKNLHLLGSLNLEKNQIREIQELEHNKLPLLR' A
#
# COMPACT_ATOMS: atom_id res chain seq x y z
N HIS A 1 10.66 -6.57 -1.70
CA HIS A 1 9.57 -6.96 -0.79
C HIS A 1 9.73 -6.11 0.46
N LEU A 2 8.65 -5.49 0.95
CA LEU A 2 8.62 -4.70 2.18
C LEU A 2 7.43 -5.15 3.04
N CYS A 3 7.69 -5.52 4.30
CA CYS A 3 6.67 -5.90 5.26
C CYS A 3 6.64 -4.89 6.40
N LEU A 4 5.50 -4.23 6.56
CA LEU A 4 5.22 -3.22 7.58
C LEU A 4 3.95 -3.59 8.37
N LYS A 5 3.66 -4.88 8.43
CA LYS A 5 2.51 -5.43 9.16
C LYS A 5 2.59 -5.10 10.65
N GLY A 6 1.45 -4.78 11.26
CA GLY A 6 1.34 -4.66 12.72
C GLY A 6 1.96 -3.38 13.28
N ASN A 7 2.03 -2.33 12.48
CA ASN A 7 2.53 -1.03 12.90
C ASN A 7 1.38 -0.05 13.17
N GLN A 8 1.73 1.19 13.52
CA GLN A 8 0.77 2.28 13.74
C GLN A 8 0.74 3.26 12.56
N ILE A 9 0.97 2.78 11.33
CA ILE A 9 1.05 3.62 10.15
C ILE A 9 -0.34 4.19 9.85
N LYS A 10 -0.44 5.52 9.80
CA LYS A 10 -1.68 6.25 9.47
C LYS A 10 -1.71 6.77 8.02
N ARG A 11 -0.54 6.96 7.44
CA ARG A 11 -0.34 7.46 6.07
C ARG A 11 0.88 6.78 5.46
N VAL A 12 0.74 6.36 4.20
CA VAL A 12 1.85 5.84 3.41
C VAL A 12 2.58 7.03 2.76
N ALA A 13 3.89 7.15 2.97
CA ALA A 13 4.76 8.17 2.39
C ALA A 13 6.20 7.63 2.32
N GLY A 14 7.06 8.21 1.48
CA GLY A 14 8.47 7.80 1.40
C GLY A 14 8.73 6.58 0.50
N LEU A 15 7.71 6.10 -0.21
CA LEU A 15 7.81 4.99 -1.16
C LEU A 15 8.02 5.45 -2.61
N GLU A 16 8.20 6.76 -2.85
CA GLU A 16 8.27 7.34 -4.19
C GLU A 16 9.50 6.83 -4.97
N ASN A 17 10.56 6.45 -4.26
CA ASN A 17 11.80 5.92 -4.83
C ASN A 17 11.86 4.38 -4.86
N THR A 18 10.88 3.67 -4.28
CA THR A 18 10.89 2.19 -4.21
C THR A 18 10.28 1.56 -5.48
N LYS A 19 10.75 2.00 -6.66
CA LYS A 19 10.20 1.59 -7.98
C LYS A 19 10.29 0.08 -8.25
N HIS A 20 11.20 -0.61 -7.57
CA HIS A 20 11.46 -2.05 -7.71
C HIS A 20 10.70 -2.90 -6.68
N LEU A 21 9.76 -2.31 -5.95
CA LEU A 21 8.98 -3.02 -4.95
C LEU A 21 7.93 -3.91 -5.61
N HIS A 22 8.03 -5.22 -5.39
CA HIS A 22 7.08 -6.21 -5.94
C HIS A 22 5.98 -6.62 -4.96
N VAL A 23 6.27 -6.58 -3.66
CA VAL A 23 5.33 -6.98 -2.60
C VAL A 23 5.40 -5.96 -1.47
N LEU A 24 4.23 -5.47 -1.04
CA LEU A 24 4.06 -4.55 0.08
C LEU A 24 2.96 -5.07 1.01
N ASP A 25 3.35 -5.45 2.24
CA ASP A 25 2.40 -5.80 3.30
C ASP A 25 2.26 -4.64 4.28
N LEU A 26 1.09 -4.02 4.30
CA LEU A 26 0.69 -2.94 5.20
C LEU A 26 -0.47 -3.38 6.10
N SER A 27 -0.72 -4.69 6.23
CA SER A 27 -1.83 -5.21 7.02
C SER A 27 -1.70 -4.86 8.51
N VAL A 28 -2.82 -4.78 9.22
CA VAL A 28 -2.86 -4.49 10.67
C VAL A 28 -2.19 -3.14 10.98
N ASN A 29 -2.71 -2.08 10.38
CA ASN A 29 -2.26 -0.70 10.59
C ASN A 29 -3.48 0.23 10.77
N HIS A 30 -3.24 1.54 10.84
CA HIS A 30 -4.30 2.56 10.99
C HIS A 30 -4.40 3.46 9.76
N ILE A 31 -4.12 2.92 8.58
CA ILE A 31 -4.11 3.70 7.34
C ILE A 31 -5.55 4.09 7.01
N THR A 32 -5.78 5.38 6.84
CA THR A 32 -7.10 5.92 6.46
C THR A 32 -7.14 6.43 5.02
N ARG A 33 -5.96 6.80 4.49
CA ARG A 33 -5.77 7.27 3.11
C ARG A 33 -4.46 6.73 2.56
N LEU A 34 -4.52 6.34 1.29
CA LEU A 34 -3.34 5.94 0.52
C LEU A 34 -2.77 7.15 -0.21
N SER A 35 -1.45 7.26 -0.22
CA SER A 35 -0.71 8.27 -0.97
C SER A 35 0.65 7.72 -1.36
N GLY A 36 1.18 8.16 -2.51
CA GLY A 36 2.55 7.83 -2.91
C GLY A 36 2.74 6.41 -3.46
N LEU A 37 1.65 5.71 -3.82
CA LEU A 37 1.72 4.38 -4.44
C LEU A 37 1.75 4.44 -5.98
N LYS A 38 1.54 5.64 -6.57
CA LYS A 38 1.47 5.85 -8.03
C LYS A 38 2.71 5.39 -8.81
N ASN A 39 3.90 5.46 -8.19
CA ASN A 39 5.17 5.16 -8.84
C ASN A 39 5.62 3.69 -8.66
N LEU A 40 4.82 2.86 -7.98
CA LEU A 40 5.14 1.46 -7.73
C LEU A 40 4.69 0.56 -8.89
N HIS A 41 5.17 0.85 -10.10
CA HIS A 41 4.77 0.17 -11.33
C HIS A 41 5.07 -1.33 -11.36
N LEU A 42 6.05 -1.78 -10.57
CA LEU A 42 6.44 -3.18 -10.45
C LEU A 42 5.77 -3.89 -9.26
N LEU A 43 4.91 -3.19 -8.51
CA LEU A 43 4.15 -3.83 -7.44
C LEU A 43 3.29 -4.91 -8.07
N GLY A 44 3.29 -6.10 -7.48
CA GLY A 44 2.48 -7.24 -7.90
C GLY A 44 1.51 -7.68 -6.82
N SER A 45 1.79 -7.34 -5.55
CA SER A 45 0.93 -7.65 -4.42
C SER A 45 0.94 -6.53 -3.39
N LEU A 46 -0.26 -6.14 -2.95
CA LEU A 46 -0.49 -5.15 -1.92
C LEU A 46 -1.50 -5.69 -0.91
N ASN A 47 -1.07 -5.85 0.34
CA ASN A 47 -1.96 -6.24 1.44
C ASN A 47 -2.28 -5.04 2.31
N LEU A 48 -3.57 -4.72 2.43
CA LEU A 48 -4.10 -3.62 3.24
C LEU A 48 -5.10 -4.09 4.30
N GLU A 49 -5.21 -5.40 4.55
CA GLU A 49 -6.16 -5.98 5.49
C GLU A 49 -6.04 -5.34 6.88
N LYS A 50 -7.16 -5.19 7.59
CA LYS A 50 -7.21 -4.59 8.94
C LYS A 50 -6.61 -3.17 9.01
N ASN A 51 -6.95 -2.34 8.03
CA ASN A 51 -6.78 -0.88 8.05
C ASN A 51 -8.13 -0.16 8.13
N GLN A 52 -8.14 1.18 8.13
CA GLN A 52 -9.35 2.01 8.14
C GLN A 52 -9.52 2.81 6.83
N ILE A 53 -9.13 2.22 5.70
CA ILE A 53 -9.16 2.88 4.39
C ILE A 53 -10.60 2.98 3.92
N ARG A 54 -11.07 4.20 3.66
CA ARG A 54 -12.43 4.46 3.17
C ARG A 54 -12.49 4.64 1.66
N GLU A 55 -11.39 5.06 1.06
CA GLU A 55 -11.29 5.37 -0.36
C GLU A 55 -9.96 4.84 -0.92
N ILE A 56 -10.03 4.24 -2.11
CA ILE A 56 -8.90 3.54 -2.76
C ILE A 56 -8.60 4.10 -4.16
N GLN A 57 -8.96 5.36 -4.43
CA GLN A 57 -8.76 6.03 -5.72
C GLN A 57 -7.29 5.99 -6.21
N GLU A 58 -6.31 6.04 -5.31
CA GLU A 58 -4.88 5.92 -5.64
C GLU A 58 -4.51 4.56 -6.27
N LEU A 59 -5.34 3.53 -6.09
CA LEU A 59 -5.11 2.19 -6.60
C LEU A 59 -5.81 1.90 -7.93
N GLU A 60 -6.66 2.80 -8.44
CA GLU A 60 -7.36 2.58 -9.72
C GLU A 60 -6.41 2.43 -10.92
N HIS A 61 -5.21 3.00 -10.82
CA HIS A 61 -4.17 2.92 -11.84
C HIS A 61 -3.35 1.64 -11.75
N ASN A 62 -3.45 0.92 -10.64
CA ASN A 62 -2.64 -0.25 -10.32
C ASN A 62 -3.49 -1.50 -10.55
N LYS A 63 -3.28 -2.20 -11.67
CA LYS A 63 -3.95 -3.47 -12.01
C LYS A 63 -3.47 -4.63 -11.13
N LEU A 64 -3.65 -4.51 -9.81
CA LEU A 64 -3.08 -5.42 -8.82
C LEU A 64 -4.14 -6.34 -8.23
N PRO A 65 -3.80 -7.60 -7.92
CA PRO A 65 -4.58 -8.40 -6.99
C PRO A 65 -4.50 -7.76 -5.60
N LEU A 66 -5.66 -7.31 -5.13
CA LEU A 66 -5.80 -6.52 -3.91
C LEU A 66 -6.44 -7.36 -2.81
N LEU A 67 -5.72 -7.54 -1.71
CA LEU A 67 -6.26 -8.10 -0.47
C LEU A 67 -6.59 -6.93 0.45
N ARG A 68 -7.89 -6.72 0.71
CA ARG A 68 -8.44 -5.53 1.36
C ARG A 68 -9.31 -5.92 2.54
#